data_AF-A0A0R0MGG4-F1
#
_entry.id   AF-A0A0R0MGG4-F1
#
_cell.length_a   1.000
_cell.length_b   1.000
_cell.length_c   1.000
_cell.angle_alpha   90.00
_cell.angle_beta   90.00
_cell.angle_gamma   90.00
#
_symmetry.space_group_name_H-M   'P 1'
#
loop_
_entity.id
_entity.type
_entity.pdbx_description
1 polymer ?
#
loop_
_entity_poly.entity_id
_entity_poly.type
_entity_poly.pdbx_seq_one_letter_code
_entity_poly.pdbx_strand_id
1 'polypeptide(L)'
;MKLQKLMWVAWPAFLVAGVLEMLVFAMVDPHDLHWFGQPVEMSRQGIYTIAFFVFWGITMLSSALTTLLAMSPFELNQCPLPQDERPEGCPKQEGCC
;
A
#
# COMPACT_ATOMS: atom_id res chain seq x y z
N MET A 1 -7.73 14.90 -0.99
CA MET A 1 -7.24 14.17 0.19
C MET A 1 -6.92 12.69 -0.07
N LYS A 2 -7.79 11.87 -0.69
CA LYS A 2 -7.50 10.44 -0.92
C LYS A 2 -6.26 10.19 -1.80
N LEU A 3 -6.08 10.98 -2.87
CA LEU A 3 -4.93 10.84 -3.79
C LEU A 3 -3.59 11.19 -3.12
N GLN A 4 -3.58 12.16 -2.18
CA GLN A 4 -2.38 12.51 -1.40
C GLN A 4 -1.98 11.37 -0.47
N LYS A 5 -2.94 10.76 0.23
CA LYS A 5 -2.71 9.57 1.07
C LYS A 5 -2.14 8.40 0.24
N LEU A 6 -2.64 8.20 -0.99
CA LEU A 6 -2.11 7.16 -1.88
C LEU A 6 -0.65 7.42 -2.27
N MET A 7 -0.30 8.67 -2.55
CA MET A 7 1.07 9.05 -2.94
C MET A 7 2.06 8.91 -1.77
N TRP A 8 1.60 9.10 -0.54
CA TRP A 8 2.38 8.86 0.68
C TRP A 8 2.71 7.38 0.92
N VAL A 9 1.90 6.48 0.37
CA VAL A 9 2.15 5.03 0.41
C VAL A 9 2.97 4.59 -0.80
N ALA A 10 2.60 5.05 -2.00
CA ALA A 10 3.22 4.62 -3.25
C ALA A 10 4.70 5.00 -3.35
N TRP A 11 5.08 6.19 -2.86
CA TRP A 11 6.45 6.70 -2.99
C TRP A 11 7.46 5.94 -2.10
N PRO A 12 7.25 5.76 -0.78
CA PRO A 12 8.14 4.92 0.02
C PRO A 12 8.15 3.46 -0.44
N ALA A 13 6.99 2.92 -0.84
CA ALA A 13 6.90 1.56 -1.36
C ALA A 13 7.77 1.35 -2.61
N PHE A 14 7.85 2.35 -3.50
CA PHE A 14 8.69 2.32 -4.70
C PHE A 14 10.17 2.23 -4.34
N LEU A 15 10.62 3.03 -3.36
CA LEU A 15 12.02 2.99 -2.90
C LEU A 15 12.37 1.64 -2.27
N VAL A 16 11.49 1.11 -1.41
CA VAL A 16 11.69 -0.21 -0.79
C VAL A 16 11.69 -1.31 -1.83
N ALA A 17 10.84 -1.24 -2.86
CA ALA A 17 10.82 -2.19 -3.95
C ALA A 17 12.14 -2.22 -4.73
N GLY A 18 12.72 -1.05 -5.03
CA GLY A 18 14.03 -0.98 -5.68
C GLY A 18 15.16 -1.55 -4.82
N VAL A 19 15.13 -1.32 -3.51
CA VAL A 19 16.09 -1.94 -2.58
C VAL A 19 15.91 -3.46 -2.54
N LEU A 20 14.68 -3.96 -2.46
CA LEU A 20 14.39 -5.39 -2.50
C LEU A 20 14.85 -6.03 -3.80
N GLU A 21 14.60 -5.38 -4.94
CA GLU A 21 15.06 -5.83 -6.24
C GLU A 21 16.60 -5.98 -6.26
N MET A 22 17.33 -4.95 -5.83
CA MET A 22 18.80 -5.03 -5.77
C MET A 22 19.29 -6.12 -4.81
N LEU A 23 18.67 -6.28 -3.65
CA LEU A 23 19.08 -7.30 -2.66
C LEU A 23 18.80 -8.72 -3.14
N VAL A 24 17.62 -8.97 -3.71
CA VAL A 24 17.20 -10.29 -4.18
C VAL A 24 18.05 -10.72 -5.36
N PHE A 25 18.20 -9.85 -6.37
CA PHE A 25 18.95 -10.20 -7.57
C PHE A 25 20.47 -10.07 -7.43
N ALA A 26 20.98 -9.46 -6.35
CA ALA A 26 22.38 -9.62 -5.96
C ALA A 26 22.69 -11.05 -5.49
N MET A 27 21.69 -11.77 -4.95
CA MET A 27 21.84 -13.13 -4.43
C MET A 27 21.31 -14.21 -5.40
N VAL A 28 20.36 -13.87 -6.27
CA VAL A 28 19.66 -14.80 -7.18
C VAL A 28 19.90 -14.36 -8.62
N ASP A 29 20.47 -15.22 -9.46
CA ASP A 29 20.60 -14.92 -10.89
C ASP A 29 19.21 -14.97 -11.55
N PRO A 30 18.77 -13.91 -12.26
CA PRO A 30 17.50 -13.93 -13.00
C PRO A 30 17.40 -15.06 -14.03
N HIS A 31 18.52 -15.58 -14.55
CA HIS A 31 18.52 -16.71 -15.48
C HIS A 31 18.29 -18.08 -14.82
N ASP A 32 18.49 -18.19 -13.50
CA ASP A 32 18.20 -19.43 -12.77
C ASP A 32 16.70 -19.58 -12.42
N LEU A 33 15.88 -18.57 -12.73
CA LEU A 33 14.42 -18.68 -12.61
C LEU A 33 13.87 -19.61 -13.69
N HIS A 34 13.49 -20.81 -13.25
CA HIS A 34 12.76 -21.77 -14.06
C HIS A 34 11.26 -21.66 -13.77
N TRP A 35 10.44 -21.42 -14.79
CA TRP A 35 8.99 -21.37 -14.67
C TRP A 35 8.40 -22.67 -15.18
N PHE A 36 7.75 -23.44 -14.29
CA PHE A 36 7.22 -24.78 -14.60
C PHE A 36 8.25 -25.76 -15.21
N GLY A 37 9.52 -25.67 -14.80
CA GLY A 37 10.58 -26.56 -15.28
C GLY A 37 11.08 -26.24 -16.70
N GLN A 38 10.72 -25.08 -17.25
CA GLN A 38 11.33 -24.53 -18.46
C GLN A 38 12.09 -23.24 -18.10
N PRO A 39 13.25 -22.98 -18.73
CA PRO A 39 13.92 -21.70 -18.58
C PRO A 39 12.97 -20.60 -19.02
N VAL A 40 12.89 -19.52 -18.25
CA VAL A 40 12.10 -18.37 -18.62
C VAL A 40 12.78 -17.70 -19.82
N GLU A 41 12.20 -17.88 -21.02
CA GLU A 41 12.60 -17.23 -22.29
C GLU A 41 12.28 -15.71 -22.28
N MET A 42 12.49 -15.04 -21.15
CA MET A 42 12.34 -13.61 -21.00
C MET A 42 13.71 -12.99 -20.81
N SER A 43 13.94 -11.83 -21.44
CA SER A 43 15.16 -11.08 -21.24
C SER A 43 15.35 -10.74 -19.75
N ARG A 44 16.60 -10.64 -19.31
CA ARG A 44 16.94 -10.23 -17.93
C ARG A 44 16.18 -8.98 -17.49
N GLN A 45 16.04 -8.02 -18.41
CA GLN A 45 15.29 -6.79 -18.18
C GLN A 45 13.80 -7.03 -17.92
N GLY A 46 13.18 -8.00 -18.60
CA GLY A 46 11.78 -8.35 -18.37
C GLY A 46 11.57 -8.95 -16.97
N ILE A 47 12.50 -9.78 -16.50
CA ILE A 47 12.45 -10.38 -15.17
C ILE A 47 12.57 -9.30 -14.08
N TYR A 48 13.54 -8.39 -14.21
CA TYR A 48 13.69 -7.24 -13.31
C TYR A 48 12.43 -6.38 -13.25
N THR A 49 11.89 -6.01 -14.42
CA THR A 49 10.69 -5.17 -14.49
C THR A 49 9.51 -5.83 -13.78
N ILE A 50 9.23 -7.11 -14.05
CA ILE A 50 8.11 -7.82 -13.41
C ILE A 50 8.33 -7.93 -11.90
N ALA A 51 9.53 -8.32 -11.47
CA ALA A 51 9.86 -8.46 -10.07
C ALA A 51 9.73 -7.13 -9.32
N PHE A 52 10.21 -6.03 -9.91
CA PHE A 52 10.02 -4.68 -9.37
C PHE A 52 8.55 -4.34 -9.14
N PHE A 53 7.69 -4.57 -10.15
CA PHE A 53 6.25 -4.30 -10.03
C PHE A 53 5.58 -5.20 -8.97
N VAL A 54 6.01 -6.46 -8.85
CA VAL A 54 5.52 -7.37 -7.81
C VAL A 54 5.93 -6.89 -6.42
N PHE A 55 7.21 -6.57 -6.22
CA PHE A 55 7.70 -6.04 -4.94
C PHE A 55 7.02 -4.72 -4.58
N TRP A 56 6.88 -3.80 -5.55
CA TRP A 56 6.21 -2.52 -5.35
C TRP A 56 4.73 -2.69 -5.03
N GLY A 57 4.03 -3.60 -5.71
CA GLY A 57 2.63 -3.90 -5.44
C GLY A 57 2.41 -4.47 -4.05
N ILE A 58 3.25 -5.41 -3.62
CA ILE A 58 3.15 -6.04 -2.29
C ILE A 58 3.46 -5.02 -1.17
N THR A 59 4.51 -4.21 -1.33
CA THR A 59 4.87 -3.19 -0.33
C THR A 59 3.82 -2.08 -0.24
N MET A 60 3.25 -1.66 -1.38
CA MET A 60 2.10 -0.76 -1.40
C MET A 60 0.89 -1.37 -0.70
N LEU A 61 0.55 -2.63 -0.98
CA LEU A 61 -0.60 -3.30 -0.38
C LEU A 61 -0.46 -3.41 1.13
N SER A 62 0.71 -3.83 1.63
CA SER A 62 0.99 -3.91 3.07
C SER A 62 0.83 -2.56 3.76
N SER A 63 1.37 -1.50 3.16
CA SER A 63 1.28 -0.14 3.68
C SER A 63 -0.16 0.40 3.61
N ALA A 64 -0.88 0.13 2.52
CA ALA A 64 -2.29 0.50 2.36
C ALA A 64 -3.15 -0.19 3.43
N LEU A 65 -2.96 -1.48 3.66
CA LEU A 65 -3.65 -2.20 4.74
C LEU A 65 -3.33 -1.59 6.11
N THR A 66 -2.06 -1.29 6.38
CA THR A 66 -1.63 -0.65 7.64
C THR A 66 -2.32 0.69 7.84
N THR A 67 -2.38 1.53 6.80
CA THR A 67 -3.07 2.84 6.88
C THR A 67 -4.58 2.71 7.04
N LEU A 68 -5.21 1.68 6.44
CA LEU A 68 -6.63 1.40 6.64
C LEU A 68 -6.92 0.95 8.08
N LEU A 69 -6.07 0.09 8.65
CA LEU A 69 -6.20 -0.36 10.04
C LEU A 69 -5.92 0.76 11.05
N ALA A 70 -5.01 1.68 10.73
CA ALA A 70 -4.66 2.82 11.56
C ALA A 70 -5.67 3.98 11.44
N MET A 71 -6.72 3.86 10.62
CA MET A 71 -7.69 4.94 10.42
C MET A 71 -8.57 5.11 11.66
N SER A 72 -8.67 6.34 12.16
CA SER A 72 -9.35 6.61 13.43
C SER A 72 -10.87 6.41 13.32
N PRO A 73 -11.54 5.98 14.41
CA PRO A 73 -12.99 5.87 14.44
C PRO A 73 -13.69 7.22 14.22
N PHE A 74 -13.00 8.34 14.47
CA PHE A 74 -13.52 9.68 14.19
C PHE A 74 -13.60 9.96 12.67
N GLU A 75 -12.60 9.55 11.88
CA GLU A 75 -12.66 9.66 10.41
C GLU A 75 -13.70 8.70 9.80
N LEU A 76 -13.90 7.53 10.41
CA LEU A 76 -14.83 6.50 9.91
C LEU A 76 -16.29 6.77 10.30
N ASN A 77 -16.54 7.20 11.53
CA ASN A 77 -17.89 7.35 12.10
C ASN A 77 -18.32 8.82 12.24
N GLN A 78 -17.70 9.74 11.49
CA GLN A 78 -18.07 11.14 11.58
C GLN A 78 -19.54 11.32 11.17
N CYS A 79 -20.37 11.86 12.07
CA CYS A 79 -21.77 12.13 11.74
C CYS A 79 -21.83 13.22 10.66
N PRO A 80 -22.50 12.96 9.52
CA PRO A 80 -22.63 13.92 8.43
C PRO A 80 -23.68 15.01 8.70
N LEU A 81 -24.42 14.92 9.80
CA LEU A 81 -25.50 15.85 10.14
C LEU A 81 -24.96 17.12 10.82
N PRO A 82 -25.50 18.31 10.47
CA PRO A 82 -25.25 19.54 11.20
C PRO A 82 -25.80 19.45 12.64
N GLN A 83 -25.27 20.24 13.57
CA GLN A 83 -25.49 20.03 15.02
C GLN A 83 -26.95 20.18 15.46
N ASP A 84 -27.71 21.00 14.75
CA ASP A 84 -29.11 21.37 14.99
C ASP A 84 -30.11 20.32 14.49
N GLU A 85 -29.72 19.49 13.52
CA GLU A 85 -30.57 18.41 12.96
C GLU A 85 -30.27 17.04 13.60
N ARG A 86 -29.45 16.99 14.65
CA ARG A 86 -28.99 15.74 15.25
C ARG A 86 -30.09 15.13 16.15
N PRO A 87 -30.50 13.86 15.95
CA PRO A 87 -31.51 13.22 16.79
C PRO A 87 -31.02 13.02 18.23
N GLU A 88 -31.92 13.06 19.21
CA GLU A 88 -31.63 13.09 20.66
C GLU A 88 -30.79 11.89 21.16
N GLY A 89 -30.77 10.77 20.45
CA GLY A 89 -29.98 9.58 20.80
C GLY A 89 -28.57 9.52 20.18
N CYS A 90 -28.14 10.54 19.44
CA CYS A 90 -26.82 10.53 18.82
C CYS A 90 -25.75 10.84 19.87
N PRO A 91 -24.68 10.04 20.02
CA PRO A 91 -23.62 10.30 20.98
C PRO A 91 -22.88 11.59 20.59
N LYS A 92 -23.29 12.69 21.21
CA LYS A 92 -22.62 13.98 21.14
C LYS A 92 -21.44 13.88 22.12
N GLN A 93 -20.21 13.84 21.61
CA GLN A 93 -19.07 14.14 22.48
C GLN A 93 -19.28 15.56 23.01
N GLU A 94 -19.18 15.65 24.32
CA GLU A 94 -19.46 16.82 25.15
C GLU A 94 -18.84 18.08 24.53
N GLY A 95 -19.56 19.19 24.67
CA GLY A 95 -19.07 20.48 24.25
C GLY A 95 -17.67 20.70 24.80
N CYS A 96 -16.74 21.02 23.90
CA CYS A 96 -15.55 21.72 24.32
C CYS A 96 -16.02 23.05 24.94
N CYS A 97 -15.82 23.19 26.24
CA CYS A 97 -15.55 24.50 26.83
C CYS A 97 -14.21 25.00 26.34
#